data_AF-A0A967YAM9-F1
#
_entry.id   AF-A0A967YAM9-F1
#
_cell.length_a   1.000
_cell.length_b   1.000
_cell.length_c   1.000
_cell.angle_alpha   90.00
_cell.angle_beta   90.00
_cell.angle_gamma   90.00
#
_symmetry.space_group_name_H-M   'P 1'
#
loop_
_entity.id
_entity.type
_entity.pdbx_description
1 polymer ?
#
loop_
_entity_poly.entity_id
_entity_poly.type
_entity_poly.pdbx_seq_one_letter_code
_entity_poly.pdbx_strand_id
1 'polypeptide(L)' 'KGAIRRLAPNHDVVITEIGGTVGDIESLPFLEAIRQFRQDVGRENTLFMHLTLLPYIAAAGELKTKPTQHSVR' A
#
# COMPACT_ATOMS: atom_id res chain seq x y z
N LYS A 1 7.39 12.29 -1.42
CA LYS A 1 8.27 12.23 -0.23
C LYS A 1 8.17 13.45 0.69
N GLY A 2 8.29 14.69 0.18
CA GLY A 2 8.24 15.91 1.02
C GLY A 2 6.97 16.06 1.87
N ALA A 3 5.80 15.71 1.33
CA ALA A 3 4.53 15.74 2.06
C ALA A 3 4.53 14.87 3.33
N ILE A 4 5.09 13.66 3.25
CA ILE A 4 5.21 12.73 4.39
C ILE A 4 6.19 13.29 5.42
N ARG A 5 7.37 13.77 5.00
CA ARG A 5 8.41 14.30 5.90
C ARG A 5 7.96 15.51 6.71
N ARG A 6 7.09 16.36 6.15
CA ARG A 6 6.58 17.54 6.84
C ARG A 6 5.75 17.20 8.08
N LEU A 7 5.14 16.01 8.11
CA LEU A 7 4.32 15.57 9.25
C LEU A 7 5.17 14.95 10.38
N ALA A 8 6.35 14.42 10.08
CA ALA A 8 7.18 13.67 11.03
C ALA A 8 7.61 14.42 12.32
N PRO A 9 7.96 15.72 12.32
CA PRO A 9 8.54 16.36 13.50
C PRO A 9 7.66 16.37 14.76
N ASN A 10 6.33 16.26 14.58
CA ASN A 10 5.36 16.38 15.68
C ASN A 10 4.53 15.10 15.90
N HIS A 11 4.89 13.99 15.25
CA HIS A 11 4.12 12.75 15.30
C HIS A 11 5.04 11.54 15.45
N ASP A 12 4.71 10.65 16.38
CA ASP A 12 5.43 9.38 16.55
C ASP A 12 5.18 8.42 15.37
N VAL A 13 3.98 8.49 14.78
CA VAL A 13 3.54 7.64 13.67
C VAL A 13 2.79 8.50 12.65
N VAL A 14 3.12 8.33 11.37
CA VAL A 14 2.43 8.96 10.23
C VAL A 14 1.82 7.87 9.35
N ILE A 15 0.49 7.82 9.27
CA ILE A 15 -0.22 6.93 8.35
C ILE A 15 -0.46 7.68 7.05
N THR A 16 0.05 7.15 5.94
CA THR A 16 -0.15 7.71 4.60
C THR A 16 -0.97 6.74 3.77
N GLU A 17 -2.20 7.11 3.45
CA GLU A 17 -3.01 6.40 2.47
C GLU A 17 -2.55 6.74 1.05
N ILE A 18 -2.37 5.72 0.22
CA ILE A 18 -2.13 5.89 -1.21
C ILE A 18 -3.44 5.56 -1.92
N GLY A 19 -4.09 6.58 -2.47
CA GLY A 19 -5.29 6.41 -3.28
C GLY A 19 -5.00 5.67 -4.59
N GLY A 20 -6.07 5.18 -5.23
CA GLY A 20 -5.99 4.37 -6.45
C GLY A 20 -5.85 2.88 -6.16
N THR A 21 -5.73 2.07 -7.22
CA THR A 21 -5.49 0.62 -7.11
C THR A 21 -4.07 0.30 -7.57
N VAL A 22 -3.41 -0.64 -6.90
CA VAL A 22 -2.12 -1.16 -7.35
C VAL A 22 -2.29 -1.86 -8.70
N GLY A 23 -1.47 -1.48 -9.68
CA GLY A 23 -1.59 -1.92 -11.08
C GLY A 23 -2.07 -0.81 -12.02
N ASP A 24 -2.73 0.23 -11.48
CA ASP A 24 -3.14 1.39 -12.27
C ASP A 24 -1.95 2.31 -12.56
N ILE A 25 -1.92 2.88 -13.77
CA ILE A 25 -0.84 3.78 -14.24
C ILE A 25 -0.73 5.02 -13.33
N GLU A 26 -1.86 5.51 -12.84
CA GLU A 26 -1.95 6.69 -11.97
C GLU A 26 -1.23 6.49 -10.63
N SER A 27 -1.17 5.25 -10.14
CA SER A 27 -0.58 4.89 -8.84
C SER A 27 0.94 4.76 -8.89
N LEU A 28 1.54 4.52 -10.06
CA LEU A 28 2.97 4.22 -10.23
C LEU A 28 3.90 5.27 -9.59
N PRO A 29 3.70 6.60 -9.77
CA PRO A 29 4.57 7.60 -9.18
C PRO A 29 4.54 7.58 -7.64
N PHE A 30 3.38 7.30 -7.06
CA PHE A 30 3.20 7.24 -5.61
C PHE A 30 3.83 5.99 -5.02
N LEU A 31 3.66 4.84 -5.67
CA LEU A 31 4.29 3.57 -5.29
C LEU A 31 5.82 3.68 -5.32
N GLU A 32 6.37 4.29 -6.37
CA GLU A 32 7.82 4.56 -6.46
C GLU A 32 8.29 5.53 -5.38
N ALA A 33 7.50 6.57 -5.07
CA ALA A 33 7.84 7.53 -4.02
C ALA A 33 7.92 6.89 -2.63
N ILE A 34 6.99 5.98 -2.27
CA ILE A 34 7.04 5.27 -0.98
C ILE A 34 8.13 4.20 -0.96
N ARG A 35 8.43 3.57 -2.11
CA ARG A 35 9.55 2.63 -2.25
C ARG A 35 10.88 3.31 -1.94
N GLN A 36 11.11 4.48 -2.54
CA GLN A 36 12.30 5.30 -2.24
C GLN A 36 12.26 5.84 -0.80
N PHE A 37 11.10 6.24 -0.29
CA PHE A 37 11.00 6.73 1.08
C PHE A 37 11.47 5.69 2.10
N ARG A 38 11.09 4.42 1.92
CA ARG A 38 11.59 3.31 2.74
C ARG A 38 13.11 3.14 2.65
N GLN A 39 13.72 3.36 1.49
CA GLN A 39 15.19 3.36 1.37
C GLN A 39 15.82 4.52 2.16
N ASP A 40 15.18 5.70 2.15
CA ASP A 40 15.71 6.88 2.82
C ASP A 40 15.63 6.81 4.36
N VAL A 41 14.62 6.15 4.94
CA VAL A 41 14.37 6.15 6.40
C VAL A 41 14.57 4.80 7.08
N GLY A 42 14.81 3.73 6.32
CA GLY A 42 15.03 2.39 6.86
C GLY A 42 13.74 1.57 7.02
N ARG A 43 13.93 0.24 7.11
CA ARG A 43 12.83 -0.74 7.24
C ARG A 43 12.22 -0.72 8.64
N GLU A 44 13.02 -0.38 9.63
CA GLU A 44 12.64 -0.24 11.03
C GLU A 44 11.70 0.93 11.28
N ASN A 45 11.72 1.95 10.41
CA ASN A 45 10.87 3.14 10.48
C ASN A 45 9.75 3.15 9.43
N THR A 46 9.54 2.06 8.69
CA THR A 46 8.49 1.97 7.65
C THR A 46 7.78 0.63 7.62
N LEU A 47 6.46 0.69 7.39
CA LEU A 47 5.60 -0.46 7.21
C LEU A 47 4.66 -0.22 6.03
N PHE A 48 4.48 -1.22 5.17
CA PHE A 48 3.52 -1.18 4.06
C PHE A 48 2.34 -2.09 4.39
N MET A 49 1.12 -1.55 4.26
CA MET A 49 -0.13 -2.31 4.37
C MET A 49 -0.79 -2.33 2.99
N HIS A 50 -1.18 -3.51 2.52
CA HIS A 50 -1.86 -3.69 1.24
C HIS A 50 -3.25 -4.27 1.48
N LEU A 51 -4.28 -3.50 1.15
CA LEU A 51 -5.67 -3.91 1.30
C LEU A 51 -6.15 -4.54 0.00
N THR A 52 -6.71 -5.75 0.07
CA THR A 52 -7.22 -6.49 -1.09
C THR A 52 -8.63 -6.99 -0.87
N LEU A 53 -9.34 -7.25 -1.98
CA LEU A 53 -10.65 -7.87 -1.97
C LEU A 53 -10.55 -9.40 -2.03
N LEU A 54 -11.30 -10.07 -1.16
CA LEU A 54 -11.57 -11.51 -1.22
C LEU A 54 -13.03 -11.72 -1.62
N PRO A 55 -13.33 -11.90 -2.92
CA PRO A 55 -14.71 -12.06 -3.36
C PRO A 55 -15.27 -13.41 -2.89
N TYR A 56 -16.52 -13.37 -2.42
CA TYR A 56 -17.32 -14.55 -2.08
C TYR A 56 -18.18 -14.96 -3.27
N ILE A 57 -18.07 -16.22 -3.69
CA ILE A 57 -18.86 -16.76 -4.81
C ILE A 57 -20.00 -17.59 -4.22
N ALA A 58 -21.19 -17.00 -4.14
CA ALA A 58 -22.36 -17.61 -3.50
C ALA A 58 -22.73 -18.98 -4.10
N ALA A 59 -22.63 -19.13 -5.43
CA ALA A 59 -22.94 -20.39 -6.12
C ALA A 59 -22.03 -21.57 -5.71
N ALA A 60 -20.81 -21.29 -5.26
CA ALA A 60 -19.83 -22.30 -4.83
C ALA A 60 -19.59 -22.29 -3.31
N GLY A 61 -20.18 -21.34 -2.58
CA GLY A 61 -20.07 -21.23 -1.12
C GLY A 61 -18.66 -20.87 -0.61
N GLU A 62 -17.79 -20.29 -1.44
CA GLU A 62 -16.36 -20.13 -1.12
C GLU A 62 -15.82 -18.71 -1.35
N LEU A 63 -14.76 -18.38 -0.61
CA LEU A 63 -13.94 -17.19 -0.82
C LEU A 63 -12.81 -17.48 -1.81
N LYS A 64 -12.59 -16.59 -2.77
CA LYS A 64 -11.50 -16.73 -3.75
C LYS A 64 -10.31 -15.88 -3.38
N THR A 65 -9.16 -16.52 -3.19
CA THR A 65 -7.89 -15.87 -2.84
C THR A 65 -7.05 -15.42 -4.05
N LYS A 66 -7.35 -15.92 -5.26
CA LYS A 66 -6.62 -15.58 -6.49
C LYS A 66 -6.49 -14.08 -6.75
N PRO A 67 -7.54 -13.24 -6.61
CA PRO A 67 -7.40 -11.79 -6.81
C PRO A 67 -6.38 -11.14 -5.88
N THR A 68 -6.35 -11.54 -4.61
CA THR A 68 -5.34 -11.06 -3.65
C THR A 68 -3.93 -11.48 -4.06
N GLN A 69 -3.74 -12.74 -4.50
CA GLN A 69 -2.43 -13.23 -4.95
C GLN A 69 -1.90 -12.45 -6.16
N HIS A 70 -2.76 -12.10 -7.11
CA HIS A 70 -2.36 -11.30 -8.27
C HIS A 70 -2.07 -9.84 -7.91
N SER A 71 -2.70 -9.31 -6.87
CA SER A 71 -2.48 -7.93 -6.43
C SER A 71 -1.18 -7.73 -5.63
N VAL A 72 -0.64 -8.80 -5.02
CA VAL A 72 0.59 -8.75 -4.20
C VAL A 72 1.87 -9.07 -4.99
N ARG A 73 1.73 -9.76 -6.13
CA ARG A 73 2.87 -10.17 -6.98
C ARG A 73 3.55 -8.99 -7.64
#